data_AF-A0AB36J1Y3-F1
#
_entry.id   AF-A0AB36J1Y3-F1
#
_cell.length_a   1.000
_cell.length_b   1.000
_cell.length_c   1.000
_cell.angle_alpha   90.00
_cell.angle_beta   90.00
_cell.angle_gamma   90.00
#
_symmetry.space_group_name_H-M   'P 1'
#
loop_
_entity.id
_entity.type
_entity.pdbx_description
1 polymer ?
#
loop_
_entity_poly.entity_id
_entity_poly.type
_entity_poly.pdbx_seq_one_letter_code
_entity_poly.pdbx_strand_id
1 'polypeptide(L)'
;MSPKRESPVPRAVDERTALRNIPIFAEIDDEQLDRLSSAVARQYIPANEWLFRMGDPPDAFYVIASGRFAAVGPDGQVFREMAAGESVGDLGVITGAARSAGIRALRDGVVWKIAADTFTEVLAKAPSLQYAMFRAMAGMLRESRSANVSRGRRVVGVLSTGDVAAAPIVDTVVTRLGPHGDAAVVAPPVDTTAGANHYGELVEAFSETVDRMERSNDWVLLVADRGSGDNWRRYVVAQSDRLVVLADQAHPPEALDPPVTQKPVHLVTCDVVPDPSWWDLLQPVSHHQADDGGIGALARRIAGRSLGLVLGGGGARGLAHYGVYEELTRAGIVIDRFGGTSAGALAAATFALGLDAPDATAAAREFIAETRPVSDYTIPAVALTRGRRVDRLVEGFFGSGTLIEHLPREFFSVSTDMITGDQVIHRRGLLWVAVRASISIPGLMPPVQRGEQLLVDGGLLNILPADLMCADPDGEVICVDLRTTYVPSKGFGPLPAMLQPPAFVRRLLTGTDVALPPLQETLLRSVELAAPKGNLREFPRVAAIIEPDVSAIGPLDFKNIDAALEAGRIATRAALEAQPALVR
;
A
#
# COMPACT_ATOMS: atom_id res chain seq x y z
N MET A 1 -44.36 -14.79 -32.91
CA MET A 1 -44.11 -15.60 -31.70
C MET A 1 -42.87 -16.43 -31.96
N SER A 2 -41.71 -15.92 -31.60
CA SER A 2 -40.43 -16.62 -31.68
C SER A 2 -40.03 -17.05 -30.27
N PRO A 3 -39.51 -18.27 -30.06
CA PRO A 3 -39.27 -18.79 -28.72
C PRO A 3 -38.08 -18.05 -28.08
N LYS A 4 -38.29 -17.57 -26.85
CA LYS A 4 -37.22 -17.10 -25.97
C LYS A 4 -36.17 -18.21 -25.86
N ARG A 5 -34.94 -17.94 -26.29
CA ARG A 5 -33.78 -18.75 -25.90
C ARG A 5 -33.52 -18.46 -24.44
N GLU A 6 -33.88 -19.39 -23.57
CA GLU A 6 -33.40 -19.43 -22.19
C GLU A 6 -31.87 -19.62 -22.24
N SER A 7 -31.13 -18.63 -21.73
CA SER A 7 -29.72 -18.78 -21.44
C SER A 7 -29.57 -19.81 -20.31
N PRO A 8 -28.64 -20.78 -20.41
CA PRO A 8 -28.54 -21.83 -19.42
C PRO A 8 -27.95 -21.27 -18.14
N VAL A 9 -28.74 -21.26 -17.06
CA VAL A 9 -28.25 -21.16 -15.69
C VAL A 9 -27.25 -22.33 -15.47
N PRO A 10 -26.03 -22.10 -14.97
CA PRO A 10 -25.09 -23.19 -14.72
C PRO A 10 -25.70 -24.20 -13.75
N ARG A 11 -25.71 -25.48 -14.15
CA ARG A 11 -26.21 -26.59 -13.34
C ARG A 11 -25.28 -26.75 -12.11
N ALA A 12 -25.85 -26.76 -10.90
CA ALA A 12 -25.11 -27.06 -9.68
C ALA A 12 -24.27 -28.34 -9.85
N VAL A 13 -23.00 -28.29 -9.43
CA VAL A 13 -22.09 -29.43 -9.46
C VAL A 13 -22.72 -30.60 -8.72
N ASP A 14 -22.68 -31.78 -9.36
CA ASP A 14 -23.00 -33.05 -8.73
C ASP A 14 -22.06 -33.29 -7.54
N GLU A 15 -22.62 -33.31 -6.32
CA GLU A 15 -21.88 -33.42 -5.05
C GLU A 15 -20.96 -34.64 -5.03
N ARG A 16 -21.39 -35.72 -5.69
CA ARG A 16 -20.59 -36.93 -5.89
C ARG A 16 -19.31 -36.64 -6.67
N THR A 17 -19.43 -35.95 -7.80
CA THR A 17 -18.28 -35.60 -8.67
C THR A 17 -17.28 -34.72 -7.93
N ALA A 18 -17.75 -33.77 -7.13
CA ALA A 18 -16.86 -32.88 -6.41
C ALA A 18 -16.23 -33.52 -5.17
N LEU A 19 -16.95 -34.37 -4.44
CA LEU A 19 -16.36 -35.17 -3.36
C LEU A 19 -15.20 -36.03 -3.88
N ARG A 20 -15.36 -36.66 -5.06
CA ARG A 20 -14.30 -37.47 -5.69
C ARG A 20 -13.04 -36.67 -6.05
N ASN A 21 -13.15 -35.37 -6.31
CA ASN A 21 -11.99 -34.52 -6.64
C ASN A 21 -11.16 -34.10 -5.41
N ILE A 22 -11.64 -34.40 -4.20
CA ILE A 22 -10.90 -34.10 -2.98
C ILE A 22 -9.85 -35.20 -2.79
N PRO A 23 -8.55 -34.85 -2.58
CA PRO A 23 -7.48 -35.83 -2.51
C PRO A 23 -7.73 -36.98 -1.52
N ILE A 24 -8.43 -36.69 -0.42
CA ILE A 24 -8.77 -37.68 0.62
C ILE A 24 -9.79 -38.73 0.13
N PHE A 25 -10.66 -38.39 -0.82
CA PHE A 25 -11.73 -39.23 -1.35
C PHE A 25 -11.47 -39.72 -2.78
N ALA A 26 -10.31 -39.41 -3.36
CA ALA A 26 -9.99 -39.81 -4.73
C ALA A 26 -9.98 -41.34 -4.93
N GLU A 27 -9.67 -42.10 -3.88
CA GLU A 27 -9.51 -43.57 -3.93
C GLU A 27 -10.66 -44.35 -3.26
N ILE A 28 -11.78 -43.70 -2.91
CA ILE A 28 -12.94 -44.41 -2.34
C ILE A 28 -13.85 -44.97 -3.45
N ASP A 29 -14.50 -46.10 -3.14
CA ASP A 29 -15.41 -46.73 -4.08
C ASP A 29 -16.71 -45.93 -4.27
N ASP A 30 -17.46 -46.26 -5.32
CA ASP A 30 -18.69 -45.56 -5.69
C ASP A 30 -19.79 -45.68 -4.62
N GLU A 31 -19.88 -46.80 -3.90
CA GLU A 31 -20.89 -47.03 -2.86
C GLU A 31 -20.62 -46.16 -1.62
N GLN A 32 -19.35 -46.06 -1.22
CA GLN A 32 -18.89 -45.20 -0.13
C GLN A 32 -19.06 -43.72 -0.48
N LEU A 33 -18.77 -43.34 -1.73
CA LEU A 33 -18.96 -41.98 -2.21
C LEU A 33 -20.44 -41.58 -2.21
N ASP A 34 -21.33 -42.47 -2.65
CA ASP A 34 -22.79 -42.24 -2.63
C ASP A 34 -23.32 -42.11 -1.20
N ARG A 35 -22.76 -42.89 -0.26
CA ARG A 35 -23.11 -42.79 1.16
C ARG A 35 -22.67 -41.47 1.77
N LEU A 36 -21.48 -40.99 1.42
CA LEU A 36 -20.97 -39.68 1.86
C LEU A 36 -21.79 -38.55 1.22
N SER A 37 -22.04 -38.57 -0.09
CA SER A 37 -22.80 -37.54 -0.78
C SER A 37 -24.23 -37.42 -0.23
N SER A 38 -24.87 -38.54 0.08
CA SER A 38 -26.22 -38.55 0.67
C SER A 38 -26.28 -37.99 2.10
N ALA A 39 -25.14 -37.88 2.78
CA ALA A 39 -25.04 -37.40 4.15
C ALA A 39 -24.42 -36.00 4.28
N VAL A 40 -24.09 -35.37 3.15
CA VAL A 40 -23.55 -34.01 3.12
C VAL A 40 -24.66 -32.99 3.41
N ALA A 41 -24.43 -32.13 4.40
CA ALA A 41 -25.22 -30.93 4.60
C ALA A 41 -24.46 -29.71 4.09
N ARG A 42 -25.06 -28.94 3.17
CA ARG A 42 -24.50 -27.66 2.74
C ARG A 42 -24.70 -26.61 3.82
N GLN A 43 -23.65 -25.88 4.15
CA GLN A 43 -23.70 -24.78 5.12
C GLN A 43 -23.03 -23.54 4.53
N TYR A 44 -23.77 -22.44 4.50
CA TYR A 44 -23.26 -21.12 4.11
C TYR A 44 -22.59 -20.44 5.30
N ILE A 45 -21.39 -19.90 5.09
CA ILE A 45 -20.59 -19.17 6.08
C ILE A 45 -20.32 -17.78 5.53
N PRO A 46 -20.85 -16.72 6.16
CA PRO A 46 -20.54 -15.34 5.77
C PRO A 46 -19.05 -15.01 5.96
N ALA A 47 -18.55 -14.05 5.18
CA ALA A 47 -17.22 -13.49 5.34
C ALA A 47 -17.02 -12.97 6.77
N ASN A 48 -15.83 -13.21 7.31
CA ASN A 48 -15.42 -12.92 8.69
C ASN A 48 -16.10 -13.73 9.79
N GLU A 49 -17.07 -14.60 9.47
CA GLU A 49 -17.66 -15.50 10.47
C GLU A 49 -16.81 -16.75 10.71
N TRP A 50 -16.95 -17.30 11.91
CA TRP A 50 -16.26 -18.53 12.30
C TRP A 50 -17.05 -19.75 11.83
N LEU A 51 -16.35 -20.68 11.16
CA LEU A 51 -16.89 -22.02 10.93
C LEU A 51 -16.88 -22.83 12.24
N PHE A 52 -15.75 -22.78 12.96
CA PHE A 52 -15.58 -23.27 14.33
C PHE A 52 -14.35 -22.62 14.96
N ARG A 53 -14.28 -22.63 16.29
CA ARG A 53 -13.17 -22.07 17.07
C ARG A 53 -12.24 -23.16 17.58
N MET A 54 -11.02 -22.75 17.93
CA MET A 54 -10.07 -23.62 18.62
C MET A 54 -10.67 -24.07 19.95
N GLY A 55 -10.53 -25.36 20.27
CA GLY A 55 -11.08 -25.95 21.48
C GLY A 55 -12.53 -26.46 21.36
N ASP A 56 -13.22 -26.14 20.26
CA ASP A 56 -14.57 -26.68 20.01
C ASP A 56 -14.52 -28.22 19.89
N PRO A 57 -15.63 -28.92 20.17
CA PRO A 57 -15.71 -30.36 19.95
C PRO A 57 -15.58 -30.71 18.45
N PRO A 58 -15.01 -31.88 18.11
CA PRO A 58 -14.88 -32.33 16.73
C PRO A 58 -16.21 -32.90 16.19
N ASP A 59 -17.22 -32.05 16.03
CA ASP A 59 -18.59 -32.43 15.66
C ASP A 59 -18.76 -32.88 14.19
N ALA A 60 -17.86 -32.44 13.31
CA ALA A 60 -17.95 -32.70 11.88
C ALA A 60 -16.62 -32.55 11.12
N PHE A 61 -16.57 -33.20 9.97
CA PHE A 61 -15.59 -32.96 8.91
C PHE A 61 -16.19 -32.00 7.88
N TYR A 62 -15.40 -31.05 7.40
CA TYR A 62 -15.87 -30.05 6.44
C TYR A 62 -15.03 -30.07 5.16
N VAL A 63 -15.72 -29.97 4.03
CA VAL A 63 -15.10 -29.68 2.73
C VAL A 63 -15.46 -28.27 2.33
N ILE A 64 -14.48 -27.48 1.89
CA ILE A 64 -14.72 -26.17 1.31
C ILE A 64 -15.23 -26.37 -0.12
N ALA A 65 -16.52 -26.16 -0.34
CA ALA A 65 -17.12 -26.23 -1.67
C ALA A 65 -16.80 -24.96 -2.47
N SER A 66 -16.86 -23.81 -1.78
CA SER A 66 -16.48 -22.51 -2.34
C SER A 66 -16.01 -21.51 -1.29
N GLY A 67 -15.28 -20.49 -1.74
CA GLY A 67 -14.80 -19.38 -0.89
C GLY A 67 -13.41 -19.58 -0.31
N ARG A 68 -13.01 -18.64 0.55
CA ARG A 68 -11.68 -18.58 1.18
C ARG A 68 -11.78 -18.60 2.69
N PHE A 69 -10.95 -19.42 3.32
CA PHE A 69 -10.93 -19.59 4.77
C PHE A 69 -9.51 -19.50 5.32
N ALA A 70 -9.37 -19.09 6.57
CA ALA A 70 -8.11 -19.01 7.29
C ALA A 70 -8.13 -19.88 8.53
N ALA A 71 -7.04 -20.61 8.75
CA ALA A 71 -6.72 -21.26 10.00
C ALA A 71 -6.04 -20.25 10.93
N VAL A 72 -6.67 -20.03 12.08
CA VAL A 72 -6.28 -19.00 13.06
C VAL A 72 -5.83 -19.68 14.35
N GLY A 73 -4.63 -19.32 14.79
CA GLY A 73 -4.04 -19.77 16.05
C GLY A 73 -4.60 -19.07 17.29
N PRO A 74 -4.17 -19.49 18.50
CA PRO A 74 -4.65 -18.94 19.76
C PRO A 74 -4.25 -17.46 19.98
N ASP A 75 -3.19 -17.00 19.32
CA ASP A 75 -2.72 -15.61 19.30
C ASP A 75 -3.44 -14.75 18.25
N GLY A 76 -4.39 -15.31 17.50
CA GLY A 76 -5.07 -14.64 16.40
C GLY A 76 -4.26 -14.63 15.10
N GLN A 77 -3.07 -15.24 15.06
CA GLN A 77 -2.27 -15.29 13.85
C GLN A 77 -2.87 -16.27 12.84
N VAL A 78 -2.96 -15.83 11.58
CA VAL A 78 -3.28 -16.72 10.45
C VAL A 78 -2.00 -17.45 10.04
N PHE A 79 -2.01 -18.77 10.12
CA PHE A 79 -0.85 -19.58 9.72
C PHE A 79 -1.09 -20.40 8.45
N ARG A 80 -2.34 -20.52 8.00
CA ARG A 80 -2.70 -21.17 6.73
C ARG A 80 -3.99 -20.58 6.16
N GLU A 81 -4.03 -20.40 4.84
CA GLU A 81 -5.26 -20.13 4.08
C GLU A 81 -5.66 -21.39 3.31
N MET A 82 -6.96 -21.60 3.13
CA MET A 82 -7.54 -22.73 2.41
C MET A 82 -8.54 -22.25 1.36
N ALA A 83 -8.62 -23.01 0.27
CA ALA A 83 -9.49 -22.75 -0.88
C ALA A 83 -10.55 -23.84 -1.10
N ALA A 84 -11.43 -23.61 -2.07
CA ALA A 84 -12.33 -24.63 -2.62
C ALA A 84 -11.58 -25.93 -2.99
N GLY A 85 -12.13 -27.06 -2.56
CA GLY A 85 -11.56 -28.40 -2.73
C GLY A 85 -10.68 -28.88 -1.56
N GLU A 86 -10.31 -28.00 -0.63
CA GLU A 86 -9.61 -28.39 0.60
C GLU A 86 -10.59 -28.84 1.71
N SER A 87 -10.10 -29.68 2.61
CA SER A 87 -10.85 -30.15 3.78
C SER A 87 -10.31 -29.55 5.08
N VAL A 88 -11.19 -29.35 6.06
CA VAL A 88 -10.85 -28.87 7.40
C VAL A 88 -11.58 -29.62 8.51
N GLY A 89 -10.96 -29.64 9.69
CA GLY A 89 -11.53 -30.27 10.88
C GLY A 89 -11.41 -31.80 10.92
N ASP A 90 -10.75 -32.38 9.92
CA ASP A 90 -10.42 -33.80 9.80
C ASP A 90 -9.65 -34.32 11.01
N LEU A 91 -8.59 -33.64 11.44
CA LEU A 91 -7.73 -34.09 12.54
C LEU A 91 -8.51 -34.34 13.83
N GLY A 92 -9.38 -33.40 14.24
CA GLY A 92 -10.15 -33.53 15.47
C GLY A 92 -11.11 -34.73 15.43
N VAL A 93 -11.74 -34.97 14.27
CA VAL A 93 -12.66 -36.11 14.09
C VAL A 93 -11.89 -37.44 14.15
N ILE A 94 -10.70 -37.52 13.55
CA ILE A 94 -9.87 -38.73 13.53
C ILE A 94 -9.31 -39.05 14.93
N THR A 95 -8.77 -38.04 15.62
CA THR A 95 -8.08 -38.24 16.90
C THR A 95 -9.03 -38.23 18.10
N GLY A 96 -10.28 -37.81 17.90
CA GLY A 96 -11.23 -37.54 18.99
C GLY A 96 -10.83 -36.35 19.88
N ALA A 97 -9.90 -35.51 19.42
CA ALA A 97 -9.43 -34.36 20.17
C ALA A 97 -10.21 -33.09 19.78
N ALA A 98 -10.22 -32.10 20.67
CA ALA A 98 -10.79 -30.79 20.38
C ALA A 98 -10.11 -30.13 19.17
N ARG A 99 -10.79 -29.19 18.51
CA ARG A 99 -10.26 -28.47 17.34
C ARG A 99 -8.91 -27.81 17.67
N SER A 100 -7.86 -28.16 16.91
CA SER A 100 -6.49 -27.68 17.13
C SER A 100 -6.26 -26.22 16.70
N ALA A 101 -7.14 -25.67 15.87
CA ALA A 101 -7.15 -24.29 15.42
C ALA A 101 -8.58 -23.84 15.13
N GLY A 102 -8.83 -22.54 15.12
CA GLY A 102 -10.10 -22.00 14.66
C GLY A 102 -10.08 -21.79 13.15
N ILE A 103 -11.21 -21.99 12.48
CA ILE A 103 -11.37 -21.73 11.06
C ILE A 103 -12.36 -20.58 10.86
N ARG A 104 -11.92 -19.53 10.17
CA ARG A 104 -12.72 -18.33 9.87
C ARG A 104 -12.81 -18.10 8.39
N ALA A 105 -13.99 -17.73 7.90
CA ALA A 105 -14.18 -17.32 6.51
C ALA A 105 -13.50 -15.97 6.26
N LEU A 106 -12.68 -15.88 5.21
CA LEU A 106 -12.10 -14.62 4.71
C LEU A 106 -13.05 -13.94 3.71
N ARG A 107 -13.83 -14.75 3.00
CA ARG A 107 -14.88 -14.36 2.06
C ARG A 107 -16.07 -15.28 2.27
N ASP A 108 -17.24 -14.93 1.75
CA ASP A 108 -18.38 -15.83 1.87
C ASP A 108 -18.05 -17.18 1.23
N GLY A 109 -18.37 -18.25 1.93
CA GLY A 109 -18.06 -19.59 1.49
C GLY A 109 -19.20 -20.56 1.77
N VAL A 110 -19.23 -21.63 0.97
CA VAL A 110 -20.10 -22.77 1.21
C VAL A 110 -19.23 -23.93 1.60
N VAL A 111 -19.59 -24.59 2.70
CA VAL A 111 -18.93 -25.83 3.15
C VAL A 111 -19.91 -26.98 3.12
N TRP A 112 -19.38 -28.17 2.84
CA TRP A 112 -20.10 -29.43 3.01
C TRP A 112 -19.74 -30.02 4.35
N LYS A 113 -20.71 -30.04 5.26
CA LYS A 113 -20.61 -30.61 6.59
C LYS A 113 -20.96 -32.10 6.52
N ILE A 114 -20.03 -32.94 6.96
CA ILE A 114 -20.22 -34.38 7.17
C ILE A 114 -20.10 -34.63 8.66
N ALA A 115 -21.17 -35.13 9.29
CA ALA A 115 -21.17 -35.39 10.73
C ALA A 115 -20.04 -36.38 11.12
N ALA A 116 -19.42 -36.16 12.29
CA ALA A 116 -18.30 -36.96 12.76
C ALA A 116 -18.63 -38.46 12.82
N ASP A 117 -19.82 -38.83 13.31
CA ASP A 117 -20.26 -40.22 13.40
C ASP A 117 -20.36 -40.87 12.02
N THR A 118 -21.01 -40.19 11.06
CA THR A 118 -21.11 -40.65 9.67
C THR A 118 -19.73 -40.84 9.03
N PHE A 119 -18.83 -39.86 9.21
CA PHE A 119 -17.49 -39.93 8.66
C PHE A 119 -16.68 -41.09 9.26
N THR A 120 -16.78 -41.28 10.58
CA THR A 120 -16.09 -42.36 11.30
C THR A 120 -16.62 -43.74 10.91
N GLU A 121 -17.93 -43.87 10.70
CA GLU A 121 -18.54 -45.11 10.19
C GLU A 121 -18.04 -45.48 8.80
N VAL A 122 -17.95 -44.49 7.89
CA VAL A 122 -17.40 -44.71 6.54
C VAL A 122 -15.92 -45.08 6.63
N LEU A 123 -15.16 -44.36 7.45
CA LEU A 123 -13.74 -44.62 7.67
C LEU A 123 -13.48 -46.04 8.22
N ALA A 124 -14.33 -46.54 9.12
CA ALA A 124 -14.22 -47.89 9.66
C ALA A 124 -14.46 -48.99 8.62
N LYS A 125 -15.26 -48.70 7.58
CA LYS A 125 -15.64 -49.65 6.52
C LYS A 125 -14.79 -49.52 5.26
N ALA A 126 -13.92 -48.52 5.17
CA ALA A 126 -13.11 -48.20 4.01
C ALA A 126 -11.60 -48.19 4.33
N PRO A 127 -10.92 -49.35 4.35
CA PRO A 127 -9.48 -49.41 4.62
C PRO A 127 -8.64 -48.57 3.64
N SER A 128 -9.06 -48.49 2.37
CA SER A 128 -8.42 -47.63 1.35
C SER A 128 -8.45 -46.15 1.74
N LEU A 129 -9.58 -45.65 2.26
CA LEU A 129 -9.72 -44.29 2.78
C LEU A 129 -8.78 -44.03 3.95
N GLN A 130 -8.63 -44.98 4.88
CA GLN A 130 -7.70 -44.87 6.01
C GLN A 130 -6.25 -44.70 5.53
N TYR A 131 -5.82 -45.47 4.52
CA TYR A 131 -4.48 -45.34 3.93
C TYR A 131 -4.30 -44.04 3.13
N ALA A 132 -5.32 -43.60 2.38
CA ALA A 132 -5.30 -42.32 1.68
C ALA A 132 -5.14 -41.14 2.66
N MET A 133 -5.90 -41.17 3.78
CA MET A 133 -5.80 -40.20 4.86
C MET A 133 -4.42 -40.18 5.52
N PHE A 134 -3.88 -41.35 5.85
CA PHE A 134 -2.55 -41.45 6.45
C PHE A 134 -1.47 -40.83 5.54
N ARG A 135 -1.54 -41.07 4.23
CA ARG A 135 -0.64 -40.45 3.25
C ARG A 135 -0.84 -38.94 3.14
N ALA A 136 -2.07 -38.45 3.12
CA ALA A 136 -2.38 -37.01 3.09
C ALA A 136 -1.86 -36.29 4.35
N MET A 137 -2.06 -36.87 5.53
CA MET A 137 -1.54 -36.35 6.81
C MET A 137 0.00 -36.35 6.84
N ALA A 138 0.64 -37.41 6.34
CA ALA A 138 2.10 -37.48 6.22
C ALA A 138 2.66 -36.43 5.25
N GLY A 139 1.92 -36.12 4.17
CA GLY A 139 2.23 -35.02 3.25
C GLY A 139 2.14 -33.66 3.94
N MET A 140 1.05 -33.39 4.66
CA MET A 140 0.87 -32.15 5.41
C MET A 140 1.93 -31.94 6.50
N LEU A 141 2.37 -33.01 7.19
CA LEU A 141 3.46 -32.94 8.18
C LEU A 141 4.83 -32.60 7.56
N ARG A 142 5.03 -32.89 6.27
CA ARG A 142 6.24 -32.49 5.52
C ARG A 142 6.15 -31.05 5.03
N GLU A 143 4.97 -30.63 4.60
CA GLU A 143 4.70 -29.28 4.09
C GLU A 143 4.59 -28.23 5.21
N SER A 144 4.24 -28.61 6.44
CA SER A 144 4.13 -27.70 7.60
C SER A 144 5.44 -27.02 8.02
N ARG A 145 6.58 -27.40 7.42
CA ARG A 145 7.87 -26.69 7.56
C ARG A 145 8.12 -25.62 6.50
N SER A 146 7.27 -25.54 5.49
CA SER A 146 7.30 -24.49 4.46
C SER A 146 6.10 -23.59 4.72
N ALA A 147 6.33 -22.45 5.37
CA ALA A 147 5.32 -21.41 5.50
C ALA A 147 4.99 -20.86 4.09
N ASN A 148 4.14 -21.57 3.34
CA ASN A 148 3.50 -21.03 2.15
C ASN A 148 2.42 -20.06 2.64
N VAL A 149 2.88 -18.88 3.04
CA VAL A 149 2.05 -17.69 3.16
C VAL A 149 1.37 -17.50 1.81
N SER A 150 0.04 -17.63 1.82
CA SER A 150 -0.94 -17.12 0.86
C SER A 150 -0.44 -16.89 -0.57
N ARG A 151 -0.97 -17.66 -1.53
CA ARG A 151 -1.07 -17.17 -2.91
C ARG A 151 -1.91 -15.88 -2.86
N GLY A 152 -1.22 -14.74 -2.79
CA GLY A 152 -1.75 -13.47 -2.29
C GLY A 152 -3.00 -12.95 -3.00
N ARG A 153 -3.77 -12.14 -2.28
CA ARG A 153 -4.96 -11.35 -2.72
C ARG A 153 -5.15 -11.27 -4.25
N ARG A 154 -5.97 -12.15 -4.83
CA ARG A 154 -6.14 -12.32 -6.29
C ARG A 154 -7.39 -11.66 -6.85
N VAL A 155 -8.37 -11.39 -5.99
CA VAL A 155 -9.69 -10.97 -6.44
C VAL A 155 -9.89 -9.49 -6.22
N VAL A 156 -10.15 -8.79 -7.32
CA VAL A 156 -10.35 -7.34 -7.36
C VAL A 156 -11.81 -7.06 -7.68
N GLY A 157 -12.51 -6.43 -6.74
CA GLY A 157 -13.89 -6.00 -6.95
C GLY A 157 -13.91 -4.63 -7.59
N VAL A 158 -14.63 -4.46 -8.69
CA VAL A 158 -14.79 -3.17 -9.38
C VAL A 158 -16.23 -2.72 -9.20
N LEU A 159 -16.42 -1.56 -8.56
CA LEU A 159 -17.72 -1.01 -8.25
C LEU A 159 -17.88 0.34 -8.96
N SER A 160 -18.83 0.44 -9.90
CA SER A 160 -19.24 1.73 -10.43
C SER A 160 -20.19 2.43 -9.44
N THR A 161 -19.98 3.72 -9.17
CA THR A 161 -20.87 4.51 -8.30
C THR A 161 -21.86 5.39 -9.07
N GLY A 162 -21.69 5.49 -10.39
CA GLY A 162 -22.53 6.33 -11.24
C GLY A 162 -22.76 5.70 -12.61
N ASP A 163 -22.87 6.52 -13.65
CA ASP A 163 -23.21 6.07 -15.00
C ASP A 163 -21.97 5.66 -15.81
N VAL A 164 -20.77 5.80 -15.24
CA VAL A 164 -19.54 5.28 -15.84
C VAL A 164 -19.61 3.77 -16.02
N ALA A 165 -19.53 3.34 -17.27
CA ALA A 165 -19.42 1.93 -17.61
C ALA A 165 -18.06 1.40 -17.14
N ALA A 166 -18.06 0.31 -16.38
CA ALA A 166 -16.82 -0.24 -15.84
C ALA A 166 -15.95 -0.92 -16.93
N ALA A 167 -16.57 -1.41 -18.01
CA ALA A 167 -15.91 -2.26 -19.00
C ALA A 167 -14.64 -1.65 -19.63
N PRO A 168 -14.62 -0.39 -20.14
CA PRO A 168 -13.40 0.17 -20.74
C PRO A 168 -12.23 0.30 -19.76
N ILE A 169 -12.53 0.63 -18.50
CA ILE A 169 -11.53 0.76 -17.43
C ILE A 169 -11.00 -0.63 -17.06
N VAL A 170 -11.89 -1.61 -16.91
CA VAL A 170 -11.55 -3.01 -16.63
C VAL A 170 -10.67 -3.60 -17.73
N ASP A 171 -11.01 -3.38 -19.01
CA ASP A 171 -10.21 -3.85 -20.14
C ASP A 171 -8.79 -3.26 -20.14
N THR A 172 -8.67 -1.98 -19.76
CA THR A 172 -7.38 -1.31 -19.62
C THR A 172 -6.59 -1.89 -18.44
N VAL A 173 -7.23 -2.13 -17.28
CA VAL A 173 -6.59 -2.79 -16.13
C VAL A 173 -6.10 -4.18 -16.50
N VAL A 174 -6.92 -5.01 -17.15
CA VAL A 174 -6.54 -6.36 -17.61
C VAL A 174 -5.35 -6.31 -18.56
N THR A 175 -5.39 -5.39 -19.53
CA THR A 175 -4.27 -5.19 -20.48
C THR A 175 -2.98 -4.82 -19.76
N ARG A 176 -3.07 -3.95 -18.74
CA ARG A 176 -1.91 -3.51 -17.94
C ARG A 176 -1.44 -4.54 -16.92
N LEU A 177 -2.30 -5.47 -16.50
CA LEU A 177 -1.92 -6.62 -15.67
C LEU A 177 -1.26 -7.74 -16.47
N GLY A 178 -1.55 -7.86 -17.77
CA GLY A 178 -1.02 -8.92 -18.64
C GLY A 178 0.50 -9.17 -18.57
N PRO A 179 1.37 -8.14 -18.51
CA PRO A 179 2.81 -8.33 -18.30
C PRO A 179 3.19 -8.99 -16.96
N HIS A 180 2.27 -9.03 -15.99
CA HIS A 180 2.50 -9.52 -14.62
C HIS A 180 1.77 -10.82 -14.31
N GLY A 181 0.85 -11.26 -15.15
CA GLY A 181 0.09 -12.50 -14.97
C GLY A 181 -1.22 -12.51 -15.73
N ASP A 182 -1.87 -13.67 -15.76
CA ASP A 182 -3.15 -13.84 -16.42
C ASP A 182 -4.29 -13.26 -15.57
N ALA A 183 -5.23 -12.55 -16.23
CA ALA A 183 -6.38 -11.93 -15.57
C ALA A 183 -7.69 -12.36 -16.24
N ALA A 184 -8.66 -12.75 -15.42
CA ALA A 184 -10.02 -13.05 -15.86
C ALA A 184 -11.02 -12.00 -15.36
N VAL A 185 -12.09 -11.78 -16.12
CA VAL A 185 -13.17 -10.85 -15.77
C VAL A 185 -14.47 -11.62 -15.58
N VAL A 186 -15.16 -11.34 -14.47
CA VAL A 186 -16.50 -11.83 -14.17
C VAL A 186 -17.44 -10.62 -14.08
N ALA A 187 -18.10 -10.33 -15.20
CA ALA A 187 -19.03 -9.20 -15.37
C ALA A 187 -20.35 -9.70 -15.98
N PRO A 188 -21.23 -10.34 -15.19
CA PRO A 188 -22.53 -10.77 -15.68
C PRO A 188 -23.37 -9.56 -16.16
N PRO A 189 -24.25 -9.74 -17.16
CA PRO A 189 -25.16 -8.66 -17.58
C PRO A 189 -26.00 -8.16 -16.40
N VAL A 190 -26.22 -6.84 -16.33
CA VAL A 190 -26.98 -6.19 -15.26
C VAL A 190 -28.35 -6.85 -15.04
N ASP A 191 -29.06 -7.19 -16.11
CA ASP A 191 -30.37 -7.87 -16.02
C ASP A 191 -30.31 -9.24 -15.31
N THR A 192 -29.16 -9.91 -15.35
CA THR A 192 -28.95 -11.21 -14.70
C THR A 192 -28.84 -11.07 -13.19
N THR A 193 -28.22 -9.99 -12.72
CA THR A 193 -27.94 -9.79 -11.29
C THR A 193 -28.96 -8.91 -10.60
N ALA A 194 -29.54 -7.93 -11.32
CA ALA A 194 -30.53 -7.01 -10.79
C ALA A 194 -31.83 -7.72 -10.36
N GLY A 195 -32.16 -8.85 -11.00
CA GLY A 195 -33.34 -9.65 -10.68
C GLY A 195 -33.18 -10.59 -9.48
N ALA A 196 -31.98 -10.69 -8.89
CA ALA A 196 -31.73 -11.60 -7.77
C ALA A 196 -32.32 -11.05 -6.45
N ASN A 197 -33.40 -11.66 -5.98
CA ASN A 197 -34.10 -11.22 -4.77
C ASN A 197 -33.37 -11.64 -3.49
N HIS A 198 -32.69 -12.79 -3.52
CA HIS A 198 -31.96 -13.31 -2.36
C HIS A 198 -30.47 -13.42 -2.64
N TYR A 199 -29.68 -13.01 -1.66
CA TYR A 199 -28.23 -13.09 -1.71
C TYR A 199 -27.70 -14.52 -1.99
N GLY A 200 -28.36 -15.54 -1.42
CA GLY A 200 -27.98 -16.94 -1.60
C GLY A 200 -28.03 -17.43 -3.04
N GLU A 201 -28.96 -16.90 -3.86
CA GLU A 201 -29.07 -17.25 -5.28
C GLU A 201 -27.80 -16.86 -6.05
N LEU A 202 -27.19 -15.72 -5.69
CA LEU A 202 -25.94 -15.25 -6.29
C LEU A 202 -24.74 -16.09 -5.84
N VAL A 203 -24.70 -16.46 -4.56
CA VAL A 203 -23.65 -17.35 -4.02
C VAL A 203 -23.67 -18.69 -4.76
N GLU A 204 -24.84 -19.29 -4.93
CA GLU A 204 -24.97 -20.55 -5.66
C GLU A 204 -24.61 -20.41 -7.14
N ALA A 205 -25.02 -19.31 -7.80
CA ALA A 205 -24.79 -19.11 -9.22
C ALA A 205 -23.33 -18.80 -9.58
N PHE A 206 -22.61 -18.05 -8.74
CA PHE A 206 -21.32 -17.45 -9.14
C PHE A 206 -20.09 -17.98 -8.39
N SER A 207 -20.23 -18.55 -7.19
CA SER A 207 -19.06 -18.90 -6.39
C SER A 207 -18.15 -19.93 -7.07
N GLU A 208 -18.71 -20.96 -7.72
CA GLU A 208 -17.90 -21.93 -8.47
C GLU A 208 -17.19 -21.28 -9.67
N THR A 209 -17.83 -20.32 -10.32
CA THR A 209 -17.22 -19.58 -11.44
C THR A 209 -16.02 -18.79 -10.95
N VAL A 210 -16.15 -18.07 -9.83
CA VAL A 210 -15.04 -17.31 -9.22
C VAL A 210 -13.90 -18.24 -8.83
N ASP A 211 -14.18 -19.35 -8.14
CA ASP A 211 -13.17 -20.33 -7.72
C ASP A 211 -12.47 -21.00 -8.91
N ARG A 212 -13.20 -21.26 -10.02
CA ARG A 212 -12.60 -21.75 -11.26
C ARG A 212 -11.65 -20.72 -11.86
N MET A 213 -12.06 -19.45 -11.93
CA MET A 213 -11.22 -18.39 -12.48
C MET A 213 -9.98 -18.12 -11.63
N GLU A 214 -10.08 -18.16 -10.30
CA GLU A 214 -8.93 -18.01 -9.39
C GLU A 214 -7.89 -19.14 -9.53
N ARG A 215 -8.32 -20.34 -9.92
CA ARG A 215 -7.43 -21.49 -10.12
C ARG A 215 -6.63 -21.38 -11.42
N SER A 216 -7.21 -20.80 -12.46
CA SER A 216 -6.60 -20.71 -13.78
C SER A 216 -5.93 -19.38 -14.08
N ASN A 217 -6.09 -18.36 -13.22
CA ASN A 217 -5.57 -17.02 -13.44
C ASN A 217 -4.85 -16.50 -12.19
N ASP A 218 -3.96 -15.52 -12.38
CA ASP A 218 -3.30 -14.80 -11.29
C ASP A 218 -4.24 -13.77 -10.67
N TRP A 219 -5.12 -13.17 -11.49
CA TRP A 219 -6.08 -12.14 -11.09
C TRP A 219 -7.50 -12.47 -11.55
N VAL A 220 -8.49 -12.11 -10.73
CA VAL A 220 -9.91 -12.15 -11.11
C VAL A 220 -10.55 -10.81 -10.78
N LEU A 221 -11.13 -10.16 -11.79
CA LEU A 221 -11.87 -8.92 -11.63
C LEU A 221 -13.37 -9.23 -11.57
N LEU A 222 -14.01 -8.98 -10.43
CA LEU A 222 -15.47 -9.05 -10.30
C LEU A 222 -16.08 -7.67 -10.48
N VAL A 223 -16.97 -7.51 -11.45
CA VAL A 223 -17.50 -6.19 -11.83
C VAL A 223 -18.95 -6.04 -11.40
N ALA A 224 -19.25 -4.97 -10.68
CA ALA A 224 -20.61 -4.51 -10.42
C ALA A 224 -20.78 -3.11 -11.00
N ASP A 225 -21.37 -3.05 -12.19
CA ASP A 225 -21.78 -1.79 -12.80
C ASP A 225 -23.00 -1.22 -12.07
N ARG A 226 -23.37 0.03 -12.36
CA ARG A 226 -24.59 0.62 -11.82
C ARG A 226 -25.81 -0.14 -12.31
N GLY A 227 -26.78 -0.31 -11.41
CA GLY A 227 -28.01 -1.06 -11.70
C GLY A 227 -27.87 -2.57 -11.51
N SER A 228 -26.68 -3.11 -11.25
CA SER A 228 -26.48 -4.56 -11.02
C SER A 228 -27.23 -5.15 -9.82
N GLY A 229 -27.89 -4.30 -9.00
CA GLY A 229 -28.62 -4.67 -7.79
C GLY A 229 -27.73 -4.75 -6.55
N ASP A 230 -28.31 -4.44 -5.39
CA ASP A 230 -27.57 -4.34 -4.11
C ASP A 230 -26.98 -5.69 -3.68
N ASN A 231 -27.70 -6.78 -3.93
CA ASN A 231 -27.23 -8.13 -3.61
C ASN A 231 -25.94 -8.49 -4.38
N TRP A 232 -25.81 -8.11 -5.66
CA TRP A 232 -24.59 -8.34 -6.43
C TRP A 232 -23.45 -7.45 -6.00
N ARG A 233 -23.71 -6.18 -5.74
CA ARG A 233 -22.69 -5.26 -5.20
C ARG A 233 -22.14 -5.78 -3.87
N ARG A 234 -23.02 -6.24 -2.98
CA ARG A 234 -22.65 -6.92 -1.73
C ARG A 234 -21.81 -8.17 -1.99
N TYR A 235 -22.17 -8.97 -2.99
CA TYR A 235 -21.43 -10.18 -3.37
C TYR A 235 -20.02 -9.85 -3.85
N VAL A 236 -19.86 -8.85 -4.73
CA VAL A 236 -18.55 -8.37 -5.17
C VAL A 236 -17.71 -7.90 -3.99
N VAL A 237 -18.28 -7.11 -3.07
CA VAL A 237 -17.56 -6.66 -1.86
C VAL A 237 -17.13 -7.83 -0.97
N ALA A 238 -18.02 -8.81 -0.76
CA ALA A 238 -17.73 -9.96 0.07
C ALA A 238 -16.64 -10.87 -0.53
N GLN A 239 -16.67 -11.07 -1.85
CA GLN A 239 -15.76 -11.97 -2.58
C GLN A 239 -14.42 -11.36 -2.99
N SER A 240 -14.25 -10.04 -2.87
CA SER A 240 -13.01 -9.39 -3.29
C SER A 240 -12.00 -9.26 -2.16
N ASP A 241 -10.71 -9.26 -2.46
CA ASP A 241 -9.65 -8.99 -1.47
C ASP A 241 -9.28 -7.51 -1.40
N ARG A 242 -9.56 -6.78 -2.48
CA ARG A 242 -9.39 -5.34 -2.63
C ARG A 242 -10.51 -4.80 -3.52
N LEU A 243 -10.84 -3.52 -3.35
CA LEU A 243 -11.88 -2.86 -4.13
C LEU A 243 -11.30 -1.74 -4.99
N VAL A 244 -11.85 -1.59 -6.18
CA VAL A 244 -11.65 -0.46 -7.08
C VAL A 244 -13.01 0.21 -7.20
N VAL A 245 -13.11 1.45 -6.74
CA VAL A 245 -14.34 2.25 -6.80
C VAL A 245 -14.20 3.26 -7.91
N LEU A 246 -15.08 3.19 -8.91
CA LEU A 246 -15.11 4.11 -10.04
C LEU A 246 -16.07 5.26 -9.71
N ALA A 247 -15.51 6.45 -9.54
CA ALA A 247 -16.23 7.67 -9.22
C ALA A 247 -16.28 8.61 -10.43
N ASP A 248 -17.48 8.97 -10.86
CA ASP A 248 -17.77 9.89 -11.97
C ASP A 248 -18.48 11.17 -11.52
N GLN A 249 -18.66 11.34 -10.21
CA GLN A 249 -19.27 12.49 -9.57
C GLN A 249 -18.30 13.14 -8.60
N ALA A 250 -18.39 14.46 -8.48
CA ALA A 250 -17.55 15.21 -7.57
C ALA A 250 -17.75 14.76 -6.12
N HIS A 251 -19.00 14.53 -5.70
CA HIS A 251 -19.32 14.06 -4.35
C HIS A 251 -19.81 12.61 -4.38
N PRO A 252 -19.60 11.84 -3.31
CA PRO A 252 -20.20 10.51 -3.19
C PRO A 252 -21.74 10.61 -3.21
N PRO A 253 -22.44 9.70 -3.91
CA PRO A 253 -23.90 9.66 -3.88
C PRO A 253 -24.42 9.43 -2.45
N GLU A 254 -25.51 10.09 -2.05
CA GLU A 254 -26.11 9.93 -0.71
C GLU A 254 -26.48 8.48 -0.38
N ALA A 255 -26.88 7.70 -1.39
CA ALA A 255 -27.26 6.30 -1.26
C ALA A 255 -26.06 5.32 -1.36
N LEU A 256 -24.83 5.82 -1.49
CA LEU A 256 -23.65 4.97 -1.53
C LEU A 256 -23.33 4.52 -0.09
N ASP A 257 -23.83 3.34 0.27
CA ASP A 257 -23.37 2.70 1.50
C ASP A 257 -21.85 2.51 1.42
N PRO A 258 -21.07 3.07 2.38
CA PRO A 258 -19.65 2.83 2.41
C PRO A 258 -19.44 1.33 2.52
N PRO A 259 -18.58 0.72 1.69
CA PRO A 259 -18.23 -0.67 1.89
C PRO A 259 -17.47 -0.70 3.21
N VAL A 260 -18.14 -1.09 4.31
CA VAL A 260 -17.50 -1.29 5.62
C VAL A 260 -16.61 -2.51 5.46
N THR A 261 -15.37 -2.28 5.04
CA THR A 261 -14.41 -3.35 4.78
C THR A 261 -13.09 -3.03 5.46
N GLN A 262 -12.46 -4.07 6.01
CA GLN A 262 -11.05 -4.00 6.43
C GLN A 262 -10.09 -4.22 5.24
N LYS A 263 -10.57 -4.08 4.01
CA LYS A 263 -9.85 -4.41 2.77
C LYS A 263 -9.36 -3.12 2.10
N PRO A 264 -8.25 -3.16 1.35
CA PRO A 264 -7.77 -1.99 0.61
C PRO A 264 -8.79 -1.51 -0.41
N VAL A 265 -9.04 -0.20 -0.45
CA VAL A 265 -9.91 0.47 -1.42
C VAL A 265 -9.07 1.40 -2.30
N HIS A 266 -9.14 1.22 -3.61
CA HIS A 266 -8.52 2.07 -4.62
C HIS A 266 -9.61 2.93 -5.26
N LEU A 267 -9.47 4.25 -5.22
CA LEU A 267 -10.40 5.19 -5.87
C LEU A 267 -9.92 5.49 -7.30
N VAL A 268 -10.81 5.39 -8.27
CA VAL A 268 -10.56 5.78 -9.66
C VAL A 268 -11.55 6.86 -10.04
N THR A 269 -11.06 8.05 -10.38
CA THR A 269 -11.92 9.16 -10.82
C THR A 269 -12.01 9.24 -12.33
N CYS A 270 -13.24 9.36 -12.84
CA CYS A 270 -13.57 9.31 -14.25
C CYS A 270 -14.05 10.70 -14.68
N ASP A 271 -13.18 11.45 -15.37
CA ASP A 271 -13.47 12.77 -15.96
C ASP A 271 -14.07 13.80 -14.98
N VAL A 272 -13.72 13.68 -13.69
CA VAL A 272 -14.23 14.56 -12.63
C VAL A 272 -13.13 14.89 -11.62
N VAL A 273 -13.16 16.12 -11.11
CA VAL A 273 -12.36 16.48 -9.93
C VAL A 273 -13.15 16.04 -8.70
N PRO A 274 -12.67 15.06 -7.93
CA PRO A 274 -13.38 14.59 -6.74
C PRO A 274 -13.36 15.66 -5.65
N ASP A 275 -14.38 15.65 -4.80
CA ASP A 275 -14.41 16.37 -3.54
C ASP A 275 -13.73 15.52 -2.44
N PRO A 276 -13.04 16.13 -1.46
CA PRO A 276 -12.41 15.42 -0.34
C PRO A 276 -13.36 14.50 0.46
N SER A 277 -14.68 14.69 0.39
CA SER A 277 -15.67 13.80 0.99
C SER A 277 -15.57 12.35 0.50
N TRP A 278 -15.03 12.09 -0.70
CA TRP A 278 -14.72 10.73 -1.14
C TRP A 278 -13.68 10.04 -0.25
N TRP A 279 -12.66 10.77 0.22
CA TRP A 279 -11.67 10.23 1.14
C TRP A 279 -12.20 10.06 2.56
N ASP A 280 -13.14 10.92 2.97
CA ASP A 280 -13.81 10.78 4.27
C ASP A 280 -14.68 9.52 4.29
N LEU A 281 -15.36 9.23 3.18
CA LEU A 281 -16.24 8.06 3.05
C LEU A 281 -15.47 6.75 2.88
N LEU A 282 -14.53 6.70 1.92
CA LEU A 282 -13.90 5.45 1.50
C LEU A 282 -12.57 5.14 2.18
N GLN A 283 -11.90 6.16 2.72
CA GLN A 283 -10.52 6.07 3.21
C GLN A 283 -9.60 5.29 2.25
N PRO A 284 -9.52 5.70 0.97
CA PRO A 284 -8.84 4.91 -0.05
C PRO A 284 -7.34 4.83 0.24
N VAL A 285 -6.76 3.66 -0.03
CA VAL A 285 -5.30 3.43 0.04
C VAL A 285 -4.56 4.02 -1.15
N SER A 286 -5.26 4.24 -2.27
CA SER A 286 -4.75 4.95 -3.45
C SER A 286 -5.84 5.66 -4.21
N HIS A 287 -5.45 6.67 -4.98
CA HIS A 287 -6.29 7.36 -5.94
C HIS A 287 -5.60 7.41 -7.31
N HIS A 288 -6.38 7.20 -8.37
CA HIS A 288 -5.91 7.21 -9.75
C HIS A 288 -6.93 7.92 -10.65
N GLN A 289 -6.45 8.63 -11.66
CA GLN A 289 -7.32 9.09 -12.76
C GLN A 289 -7.60 7.93 -13.72
N ALA A 290 -8.78 7.93 -14.34
CA ALA A 290 -9.17 6.96 -15.37
C ALA A 290 -8.49 7.20 -16.72
N ASP A 291 -7.19 7.54 -16.71
CA ASP A 291 -6.34 7.67 -17.88
C ASP A 291 -5.31 6.53 -17.94
N ASP A 292 -4.55 6.45 -19.02
CA ASP A 292 -3.57 5.38 -19.22
C ASP A 292 -2.48 5.33 -18.13
N GLY A 293 -2.06 6.50 -17.63
CA GLY A 293 -1.03 6.62 -16.61
C GLY A 293 -1.52 6.18 -15.22
N GLY A 294 -2.74 6.61 -14.85
CA GLY A 294 -3.41 6.29 -13.60
C GLY A 294 -3.82 4.82 -13.55
N ILE A 295 -4.41 4.28 -14.61
CA ILE A 295 -4.75 2.86 -14.69
C ILE A 295 -3.49 1.97 -14.73
N GLY A 296 -2.42 2.42 -15.39
CA GLY A 296 -1.12 1.76 -15.31
C GLY A 296 -0.56 1.69 -13.88
N ALA A 297 -0.69 2.78 -13.10
CA ALA A 297 -0.29 2.82 -11.69
C ALA A 297 -1.17 1.91 -10.82
N LEU A 298 -2.48 1.91 -11.04
CA LEU A 298 -3.42 0.99 -10.37
C LEU A 298 -3.05 -0.48 -10.63
N ALA A 299 -2.77 -0.85 -11.89
CA ALA A 299 -2.40 -2.22 -12.25
C ALA A 299 -1.10 -2.66 -11.56
N ARG A 300 -0.07 -1.79 -11.52
CA ARG A 300 1.16 -2.06 -10.76
C ARG A 300 0.88 -2.22 -9.27
N ARG A 301 -0.03 -1.41 -8.71
CA ARG A 301 -0.43 -1.52 -7.30
C ARG A 301 -1.14 -2.83 -6.99
N ILE A 302 -2.09 -3.23 -7.84
CA ILE A 302 -2.77 -4.53 -7.74
C ILE A 302 -1.74 -5.66 -7.79
N ALA A 303 -0.79 -5.58 -8.73
CA ALA A 303 0.27 -6.57 -8.93
C ALA A 303 1.36 -6.60 -7.84
N GLY A 304 1.32 -5.69 -6.85
CA GLY A 304 2.38 -5.59 -5.83
C GLY A 304 3.72 -5.07 -6.38
N ARG A 305 3.66 -4.26 -7.45
CA ARG A 305 4.80 -3.70 -8.20
C ARG A 305 4.83 -2.17 -8.17
N SER A 306 4.00 -1.51 -7.36
CA SER A 306 3.98 -0.05 -7.26
C SER A 306 5.26 0.45 -6.57
N LEU A 307 6.14 1.10 -7.31
CA LEU A 307 7.42 1.54 -6.78
C LEU A 307 7.29 2.85 -6.00
N GLY A 308 7.77 2.84 -4.75
CA GLY A 308 7.87 4.03 -3.92
C GLY A 308 9.26 4.65 -3.92
N LEU A 309 9.35 5.98 -3.94
CA LEU A 309 10.58 6.74 -3.71
C LEU A 309 10.48 7.56 -2.43
N VAL A 310 11.36 7.29 -1.46
CA VAL A 310 11.39 7.98 -0.17
C VAL A 310 12.66 8.83 -0.07
N LEU A 311 12.48 10.11 0.25
CA LEU A 311 13.52 11.12 0.18
C LEU A 311 13.85 11.68 1.57
N GLY A 312 15.13 11.54 1.97
CA GLY A 312 15.61 12.04 3.25
C GLY A 312 15.71 13.56 3.33
N GLY A 313 15.63 14.10 4.55
CA GLY A 313 15.94 15.49 4.85
C GLY A 313 17.44 15.79 4.73
N GLY A 314 17.79 17.04 4.39
CA GLY A 314 19.20 17.44 4.25
C GLY A 314 19.44 18.90 3.84
N GLY A 315 18.45 19.79 3.96
CA GLY A 315 18.55 21.18 3.51
C GLY A 315 18.93 21.29 2.03
N ALA A 316 19.94 22.10 1.71
CA ALA A 316 20.45 22.29 0.34
C ALA A 316 20.94 20.99 -0.32
N ARG A 317 21.34 19.97 0.46
CA ARG A 317 21.72 18.66 -0.09
C ARG A 317 20.55 17.94 -0.75
N GLY A 318 19.31 18.29 -0.37
CA GLY A 318 18.08 17.75 -0.98
C GLY A 318 17.98 18.00 -2.48
N LEU A 319 18.78 18.91 -3.04
CA LEU A 319 18.89 19.11 -4.48
C LEU A 319 19.42 17.87 -5.22
N ALA A 320 20.14 16.99 -4.53
CA ALA A 320 20.55 15.70 -5.10
C ALA A 320 19.36 14.80 -5.47
N HIS A 321 18.22 14.94 -4.79
CA HIS A 321 17.01 14.16 -5.09
C HIS A 321 16.52 14.35 -6.53
N TYR A 322 16.70 15.54 -7.10
CA TYR A 322 16.32 15.83 -8.49
C TYR A 322 17.22 15.11 -9.49
N GLY A 323 18.53 15.01 -9.21
CA GLY A 323 19.44 14.21 -10.02
C GLY A 323 19.16 12.71 -9.89
N VAL A 324 18.73 12.26 -8.71
CA VAL A 324 18.26 10.88 -8.52
C VAL A 324 17.02 10.60 -9.37
N TYR A 325 16.00 11.46 -9.30
CA TYR A 325 14.77 11.34 -10.07
C TYR A 325 15.02 11.36 -11.58
N GLU A 326 15.92 12.24 -12.05
CA GLU A 326 16.34 12.30 -13.45
C GLU A 326 16.95 10.98 -13.93
N GLU A 327 17.90 10.41 -13.20
CA GLU A 327 18.52 9.15 -13.62
C GLU A 327 17.59 7.93 -13.54
N LEU A 328 16.72 7.87 -12.52
CA LEU A 328 15.72 6.80 -12.41
C LEU A 328 14.75 6.84 -13.60
N THR A 329 14.18 8.02 -13.87
CA THR A 329 13.23 8.20 -14.99
C THR A 329 13.90 8.00 -16.35
N ARG A 330 15.15 8.47 -16.53
CA ARG A 330 15.96 8.22 -17.74
C ARG A 330 16.23 6.73 -17.99
N ALA A 331 16.35 5.95 -16.91
CA ALA A 331 16.48 4.49 -17.00
C ALA A 331 15.15 3.77 -17.28
N GLY A 332 14.04 4.51 -17.42
CA GLY A 332 12.70 3.94 -17.66
C GLY A 332 11.99 3.48 -16.39
N ILE A 333 12.52 3.79 -15.20
CA ILE A 333 11.90 3.42 -13.93
C ILE A 333 10.72 4.35 -13.66
N VAL A 334 9.54 3.77 -13.51
CA VAL A 334 8.30 4.47 -13.18
C VAL A 334 8.10 4.46 -11.68
N ILE A 335 7.98 5.63 -11.08
CA ILE A 335 7.73 5.81 -9.64
C ILE A 335 6.27 6.22 -9.45
N ASP A 336 5.55 5.49 -8.62
CA ASP A 336 4.11 5.69 -8.40
C ASP A 336 3.80 6.41 -7.08
N ARG A 337 4.69 6.28 -6.09
CA ARG A 337 4.49 6.79 -4.73
C ARG A 337 5.71 7.60 -4.28
N PHE A 338 5.47 8.78 -3.71
CA PHE A 338 6.52 9.67 -3.22
C PHE A 338 6.33 9.97 -1.74
N GLY A 339 7.43 9.99 -0.99
CA GLY A 339 7.42 10.32 0.42
C GLY A 339 8.67 11.08 0.81
N GLY A 340 8.59 11.99 1.77
CA GLY A 340 9.80 12.65 2.23
C GLY A 340 9.67 13.49 3.49
N THR A 341 10.81 14.02 3.91
CA THR A 341 10.90 14.90 5.08
C THR A 341 11.77 16.10 4.76
N SER A 342 11.36 17.29 5.20
CA SER A 342 12.09 18.54 4.98
C SER A 342 12.37 18.77 3.49
N ALA A 343 13.63 18.97 3.09
CA ALA A 343 14.01 19.08 1.68
C ALA A 343 13.55 17.88 0.80
N GLY A 344 13.48 16.68 1.39
CA GLY A 344 12.92 15.50 0.74
C GLY A 344 11.40 15.60 0.53
N ALA A 345 10.66 16.22 1.46
CA ALA A 345 9.22 16.46 1.28
C ALA A 345 8.95 17.47 0.15
N LEU A 346 9.79 18.52 0.04
CA LEU A 346 9.71 19.49 -1.04
C LEU A 346 9.94 18.83 -2.42
N ALA A 347 10.99 18.01 -2.54
CA ALA A 347 11.28 17.26 -3.76
C ALA A 347 10.17 16.23 -4.09
N ALA A 348 9.75 15.44 -3.11
CA ALA A 348 8.69 14.44 -3.27
C ALA A 348 7.36 15.07 -3.71
N ALA A 349 7.00 16.23 -3.15
CA ALA A 349 5.81 16.98 -3.55
C ALA A 349 5.91 17.46 -5.00
N THR A 350 7.08 17.94 -5.40
CA THR A 350 7.34 18.40 -6.77
C THR A 350 7.21 17.26 -7.77
N PHE A 351 7.74 16.08 -7.46
CA PHE A 351 7.60 14.89 -8.31
C PHE A 351 6.15 14.37 -8.33
N ALA A 352 5.46 14.47 -7.21
CA ALA A 352 4.08 14.01 -7.09
C ALA A 352 3.06 14.84 -7.90
N LEU A 353 3.40 16.08 -8.24
CA LEU A 353 2.65 16.90 -9.22
C LEU A 353 2.64 16.29 -10.64
N GLY A 354 3.43 15.24 -10.89
CA GLY A 354 3.52 14.60 -12.21
C GLY A 354 4.45 15.31 -13.19
N LEU A 355 5.31 16.21 -12.69
CA LEU A 355 6.34 16.86 -13.52
C LEU A 355 7.38 15.84 -13.99
N ASP A 356 7.81 15.98 -15.24
CA ASP A 356 8.98 15.24 -15.72
C ASP A 356 10.26 15.76 -15.05
N ALA A 357 11.36 15.01 -15.17
CA ALA A 357 12.58 15.35 -14.45
C ALA A 357 13.21 16.70 -14.87
N PRO A 358 13.26 17.07 -16.17
CA PRO A 358 13.68 18.40 -16.59
C PRO A 358 12.83 19.53 -15.99
N ASP A 359 11.50 19.42 -16.05
CA ASP A 359 10.59 20.44 -15.55
C ASP A 359 10.65 20.55 -14.02
N ALA A 360 10.72 19.42 -13.32
CA ALA A 360 10.91 19.40 -11.88
C ALA A 360 12.23 20.10 -11.48
N THR A 361 13.31 19.86 -12.22
CA THR A 361 14.61 20.51 -11.98
C THR A 361 14.57 22.00 -12.29
N ALA A 362 13.89 22.41 -13.35
CA ALA A 362 13.69 23.82 -13.70
C ALA A 362 12.88 24.55 -12.61
N ALA A 363 11.79 23.95 -12.16
CA ALA A 363 10.95 24.45 -11.08
C ALA A 363 11.76 24.60 -9.77
N ALA A 364 12.63 23.64 -9.44
CA ALA A 364 13.52 23.75 -8.29
C ALA A 364 14.51 24.92 -8.42
N ARG A 365 15.08 25.15 -9.61
CA ARG A 365 15.98 26.29 -9.87
C ARG A 365 15.27 27.62 -9.70
N GLU A 366 14.04 27.72 -10.20
CA GLU A 366 13.20 28.91 -10.07
C GLU A 366 12.88 29.18 -8.59
N PHE A 367 12.41 28.17 -7.87
CA PHE A 367 12.12 28.26 -6.43
C PHE A 367 13.35 28.76 -5.64
N ILE A 368 14.55 28.24 -5.91
CA ILE A 368 15.79 28.68 -5.27
C ILE A 368 16.14 30.13 -5.64
N ALA A 369 15.96 30.51 -6.91
CA ALA A 369 16.25 31.86 -7.37
C ALA A 369 15.36 32.91 -6.69
N GLU A 370 14.09 32.57 -6.43
CA GLU A 370 13.15 33.42 -5.68
C GLU A 370 13.39 33.43 -4.17
N THR A 371 14.00 32.35 -3.67
CA THR A 371 14.45 32.19 -2.27
C THR A 371 15.67 33.06 -1.93
N ARG A 372 16.22 33.84 -2.88
CA ARG A 372 17.36 34.75 -2.65
C ARG A 372 17.24 35.53 -1.32
N PRO A 373 18.26 35.49 -0.45
CA PRO A 373 18.19 36.06 0.89
C PRO A 373 18.37 37.57 0.83
N VAL A 374 17.27 38.31 0.68
CA VAL A 374 17.21 39.71 1.08
C VAL A 374 16.26 39.79 2.27
N SER A 375 16.84 39.47 3.43
CA SER A 375 16.44 39.81 4.82
C SER A 375 14.94 39.81 5.16
N ASP A 376 14.39 38.65 5.51
CA ASP A 376 13.15 38.53 6.34
C ASP A 376 13.51 38.13 7.79
N TYR A 377 14.55 38.77 8.32
CA TYR A 377 15.02 38.57 9.70
C TYR A 377 14.08 39.25 10.69
N THR A 378 13.81 38.60 11.82
CA THR A 378 13.01 39.17 12.92
C THR A 378 13.84 39.32 14.20
N ILE A 379 13.41 40.19 15.12
CA ILE A 379 14.01 40.26 16.47
C ILE A 379 13.56 38.99 17.21
N PRO A 380 14.46 38.08 17.64
CA PRO A 380 14.05 36.70 17.93
C PRO A 380 13.52 36.56 19.36
N ALA A 381 12.21 36.33 19.47
CA ALA A 381 11.58 35.72 20.66
C ALA A 381 11.15 34.26 20.41
N VAL A 382 10.95 33.86 19.14
CA VAL A 382 10.42 32.53 18.74
C VAL A 382 11.18 31.89 17.56
N ALA A 383 11.59 32.64 16.53
CA ALA A 383 12.36 32.14 15.37
C ALA A 383 13.24 33.23 14.75
N LEU A 384 14.23 32.84 13.93
CA LEU A 384 15.15 33.75 13.21
C LEU A 384 14.52 34.42 11.97
N THR A 385 13.40 33.91 11.47
CA THR A 385 12.67 34.46 10.30
C THR A 385 11.19 34.67 10.61
N ARG A 386 10.50 35.57 9.89
CA ARG A 386 9.05 35.80 10.06
C ARG A 386 8.17 34.72 9.41
N GLY A 387 8.73 33.81 8.62
CA GLY A 387 8.01 32.74 7.93
C GLY A 387 7.19 33.19 6.70
N ARG A 388 6.59 34.39 6.73
CA ARG A 388 5.67 34.90 5.70
C ARG A 388 6.19 34.85 4.27
N ARG A 389 7.49 35.08 4.06
CA ARG A 389 8.07 34.97 2.71
C ARG A 389 8.10 33.53 2.23
N VAL A 390 8.50 32.60 3.09
CA VAL A 390 8.53 31.17 2.74
C VAL A 390 7.11 30.63 2.58
N ASP A 391 6.16 31.08 3.39
CA ASP A 391 4.73 30.76 3.21
C ASP A 391 4.29 31.12 1.79
N ARG A 392 4.52 32.37 1.35
CA ARG A 392 4.16 32.83 -0.01
C ARG A 392 4.90 32.10 -1.12
N LEU A 393 6.17 31.77 -0.93
CA LEU A 393 6.96 31.05 -1.93
C LEU A 393 6.46 29.61 -2.10
N VAL A 394 6.23 28.90 -0.98
CA VAL A 394 5.74 27.52 -1.01
C VAL A 394 4.29 27.47 -1.49
N GLU A 395 3.44 28.41 -1.05
CA GLU A 395 2.06 28.56 -1.53
C GLU A 395 2.01 28.92 -3.02
N GLY A 396 2.86 29.83 -3.48
CA GLY A 396 2.95 30.21 -4.90
C GLY A 396 3.44 29.05 -5.78
N PHE A 397 4.43 28.30 -5.31
CA PHE A 397 5.01 27.17 -6.04
C PHE A 397 4.04 26.00 -6.19
N PHE A 398 3.36 25.61 -5.10
CA PHE A 398 2.45 24.46 -5.12
C PHE A 398 0.99 24.82 -5.43
N GLY A 399 0.64 26.12 -5.43
CA GLY A 399 -0.73 26.59 -5.56
C GLY A 399 -1.49 26.58 -4.22
N SER A 400 -2.27 27.63 -3.98
CA SER A 400 -3.01 27.81 -2.73
C SER A 400 -4.15 26.81 -2.53
N GLY A 401 -4.67 26.23 -3.61
CA GLY A 401 -5.80 25.28 -3.61
C GLY A 401 -5.43 23.83 -3.91
N THR A 402 -4.15 23.51 -4.07
CA THR A 402 -3.71 22.15 -4.41
C THR A 402 -3.80 21.25 -3.19
N LEU A 403 -4.60 20.19 -3.30
CA LEU A 403 -4.81 19.18 -2.26
C LEU A 403 -3.92 17.96 -2.52
N ILE A 404 -3.35 17.40 -1.45
CA ILE A 404 -2.46 16.22 -1.51
C ILE A 404 -3.20 15.03 -2.13
N GLU A 405 -4.45 14.83 -1.70
CA GLU A 405 -5.26 13.72 -2.17
C GLU A 405 -5.59 13.78 -3.67
N HIS A 406 -5.50 14.95 -4.30
CA HIS A 406 -5.77 15.12 -5.73
C HIS A 406 -4.51 15.04 -6.60
N LEU A 407 -3.35 14.76 -6.02
CA LEU A 407 -2.11 14.71 -6.77
C LEU A 407 -2.11 13.54 -7.76
N PRO A 408 -1.56 13.72 -8.97
CA PRO A 408 -1.46 12.65 -9.97
C PRO A 408 -0.70 11.42 -9.50
N ARG A 409 0.24 11.60 -8.56
CA ARG A 409 0.98 10.52 -7.90
C ARG A 409 0.81 10.65 -6.40
N GLU A 410 0.83 9.51 -5.72
CA GLU A 410 0.68 9.50 -4.27
C GLU A 410 1.83 10.22 -3.60
N PHE A 411 1.50 10.99 -2.58
CA PHE A 411 2.45 11.80 -1.83
C PHE A 411 2.22 11.68 -0.34
N PHE A 412 3.32 11.72 0.40
CA PHE A 412 3.26 12.15 1.77
C PHE A 412 4.48 12.95 2.23
N SER A 413 4.26 13.75 3.27
CA SER A 413 5.34 14.34 4.04
C SER A 413 5.21 14.08 5.52
N VAL A 414 6.29 14.35 6.25
CA VAL A 414 6.37 14.18 7.70
C VAL A 414 6.67 15.51 8.38
N SER A 415 5.93 15.81 9.44
CA SER A 415 6.29 16.84 10.43
C SER A 415 6.28 16.25 11.83
N THR A 416 6.74 17.01 12.81
CA THR A 416 6.67 16.66 14.23
C THR A 416 5.73 17.62 14.94
N ASP A 417 4.82 17.11 15.76
CA ASP A 417 4.00 17.93 16.65
C ASP A 417 4.79 18.23 17.93
N MET A 418 5.09 19.50 18.19
CA MET A 418 5.83 19.92 19.37
C MET A 418 5.05 19.76 20.68
N ILE A 419 3.72 19.65 20.61
CA ILE A 419 2.89 19.55 21.81
C ILE A 419 2.88 18.12 22.33
N THR A 420 2.61 17.15 21.45
CA THR A 420 2.51 15.73 21.84
C THR A 420 3.85 15.00 21.74
N GLY A 421 4.77 15.50 20.91
CA GLY A 421 6.01 14.80 20.58
C GLY A 421 5.81 13.70 19.54
N ASP A 422 4.65 13.63 18.88
CA ASP A 422 4.34 12.61 17.88
C ASP A 422 4.74 13.03 16.47
N GLN A 423 4.96 12.01 15.64
CA GLN A 423 5.09 12.19 14.20
C GLN A 423 3.72 12.46 13.58
N VAL A 424 3.63 13.46 12.71
CA VAL A 424 2.44 13.77 11.92
C VAL A 424 2.72 13.46 10.45
N ILE A 425 1.90 12.59 9.87
CA ILE A 425 2.02 12.14 8.49
C ILE A 425 0.96 12.85 7.65
N HIS A 426 1.40 13.68 6.70
CA HIS A 426 0.51 14.43 5.81
C HIS A 426 0.21 13.60 4.56
N ARG A 427 -1.03 13.10 4.45
CA ARG A 427 -1.57 12.42 3.26
C ARG A 427 -2.77 13.15 2.63
N ARG A 428 -3.27 14.19 3.30
CA ARG A 428 -4.48 14.94 2.93
C ARG A 428 -4.40 16.41 3.33
N GLY A 429 -5.15 17.25 2.64
CA GLY A 429 -5.22 18.69 2.83
C GLY A 429 -4.29 19.46 1.90
N LEU A 430 -4.12 20.75 2.18
CA LEU A 430 -3.33 21.65 1.33
C LEU A 430 -1.86 21.22 1.26
N LEU A 431 -1.38 20.95 0.04
CA LEU A 431 -0.02 20.49 -0.22
C LEU A 431 1.02 21.46 0.33
N TRP A 432 0.84 22.75 0.06
CA TRP A 432 1.79 23.78 0.49
C TRP A 432 1.89 23.87 2.01
N VAL A 433 0.81 23.64 2.76
CA VAL A 433 0.80 23.64 4.24
C VAL A 433 1.58 22.45 4.77
N ALA A 434 1.37 21.26 4.21
CA ALA A 434 2.08 20.04 4.61
C ALA A 434 3.58 20.14 4.33
N VAL A 435 3.97 20.66 3.16
CA VAL A 435 5.38 20.90 2.83
C VAL A 435 5.97 21.97 3.75
N ARG A 436 5.24 23.08 3.96
CA ARG A 436 5.66 24.17 4.84
C ARG A 436 5.89 23.71 6.28
N ALA A 437 5.02 22.85 6.81
CA ALA A 437 5.19 22.22 8.12
C ALA A 437 6.43 21.33 8.14
N SER A 438 6.62 20.48 7.12
CA SER A 438 7.75 19.56 7.02
C SER A 438 9.12 20.25 6.93
N ILE A 439 9.20 21.49 6.42
CA ILE A 439 10.44 22.30 6.36
C ILE A 439 10.59 23.31 7.51
N SER A 440 9.72 23.27 8.52
CA SER A 440 9.69 24.23 9.65
C SER A 440 10.76 23.95 10.70
N ILE A 441 12.04 24.16 10.36
CA ILE A 441 13.14 23.85 11.29
C ILE A 441 13.05 24.73 12.54
N PRO A 442 12.96 24.16 13.76
CA PRO A 442 12.86 24.93 15.00
C PRO A 442 13.98 25.95 15.15
N GLY A 443 13.64 27.15 15.60
CA GLY A 443 14.59 28.27 15.76
C GLY A 443 14.96 28.97 14.46
N LEU A 444 14.92 28.29 13.30
CA LEU A 444 15.14 28.93 12.00
C LEU A 444 13.83 29.51 11.45
N MET A 445 12.74 28.75 11.54
CA MET A 445 11.43 29.10 11.02
C MET A 445 10.37 28.98 12.12
N PRO A 446 9.30 29.80 12.08
CA PRO A 446 8.20 29.64 13.01
C PRO A 446 7.45 28.33 12.73
N PRO A 447 6.97 27.64 13.78
CA PRO A 447 6.14 26.44 13.64
C PRO A 447 4.82 26.77 12.92
N VAL A 448 4.25 25.75 12.28
CA VAL A 448 2.93 25.84 11.63
C VAL A 448 1.86 25.38 12.60
N GLN A 449 0.95 26.26 12.97
CA GLN A 449 -0.19 25.90 13.80
C GLN A 449 -1.33 25.32 12.93
N ARG A 450 -1.83 24.14 13.28
CA ARG A 450 -2.98 23.50 12.62
C ARG A 450 -3.94 22.96 13.68
N GLY A 451 -5.04 23.68 13.90
CA GLY A 451 -5.94 23.37 15.02
C GLY A 451 -5.21 23.49 16.34
N GLU A 452 -5.20 22.41 17.13
CA GLU A 452 -4.47 22.33 18.40
C GLU A 452 -2.99 21.95 18.22
N GLN A 453 -2.57 21.50 17.04
CA GLN A 453 -1.19 21.03 16.80
C GLN A 453 -0.23 22.18 16.53
N LEU A 454 1.03 22.00 16.94
CA LEU A 454 2.12 22.94 16.64
C LEU A 454 3.24 22.21 15.89
N LEU A 455 3.24 22.33 14.56
CA LEU A 455 4.05 21.50 13.68
C LEU A 455 5.41 22.11 13.36
N VAL A 456 6.46 21.30 13.44
CA VAL A 456 7.84 21.61 13.03
C VAL A 456 8.41 20.55 12.09
N ASP A 457 9.63 20.79 11.60
CA ASP A 457 10.33 19.88 10.69
C ASP A 457 10.34 18.44 11.21
N GLY A 458 9.92 17.51 10.35
CA GLY A 458 9.78 16.09 10.69
C GLY A 458 11.11 15.39 10.94
N GLY A 459 12.23 16.00 10.53
CA GLY A 459 13.58 15.47 10.72
C GLY A 459 13.96 15.32 12.19
N LEU A 460 13.23 15.93 13.12
CA LEU A 460 13.40 15.71 14.56
C LEU A 460 13.11 14.26 14.97
N LEU A 461 12.12 13.62 14.35
CA LEU A 461 11.69 12.27 14.70
C LEU A 461 11.97 11.24 13.60
N ASN A 462 11.83 11.63 12.33
CA ASN A 462 11.97 10.72 11.21
C ASN A 462 12.53 11.45 9.98
N ILE A 463 13.85 11.50 9.87
CA ILE A 463 14.55 12.19 8.78
C ILE A 463 14.48 11.48 7.43
N LEU A 464 14.20 10.17 7.42
CA LEU A 464 14.02 9.36 6.21
C LEU A 464 12.91 8.33 6.48
N PRO A 465 11.65 8.63 6.09
CA PRO A 465 10.47 7.88 6.51
C PRO A 465 10.24 6.60 5.68
N ALA A 466 11.26 5.75 5.61
CA ALA A 466 11.23 4.50 4.86
C ALA A 466 10.24 3.49 5.48
N ASP A 467 10.13 3.50 6.81
CA ASP A 467 9.17 2.70 7.57
C ASP A 467 7.72 2.97 7.13
N LEU A 468 7.36 4.24 6.96
CA LEU A 468 6.02 4.66 6.54
C LEU A 468 5.68 4.23 5.12
N MET A 469 6.65 4.23 4.21
CA MET A 469 6.45 3.76 2.83
C MET A 469 6.42 2.22 2.78
N CYS A 470 7.28 1.54 3.54
CA CYS A 470 7.34 0.08 3.59
C CYS A 470 6.12 -0.55 4.29
N ALA A 471 5.39 0.23 5.10
CA ALA A 471 4.13 -0.20 5.70
C ALA A 471 3.03 -0.49 4.66
N ASP A 472 3.12 0.13 3.48
CA ASP A 472 2.22 -0.15 2.36
C ASP A 472 2.70 -1.42 1.60
N PRO A 473 1.86 -2.47 1.53
CA PRO A 473 2.26 -3.77 1.01
C PRO A 473 2.32 -3.86 -0.52
N ASP A 474 1.85 -2.85 -1.26
CA ASP A 474 1.61 -2.95 -2.71
C ASP A 474 2.85 -2.64 -3.60
N GLY A 475 4.06 -2.65 -3.02
CA GLY A 475 5.29 -2.70 -3.82
C GLY A 475 6.58 -2.38 -3.07
N GLU A 476 7.67 -2.32 -3.82
CA GLU A 476 9.02 -2.06 -3.33
C GLU A 476 9.29 -0.57 -3.13
N VAL A 477 10.39 -0.26 -2.43
CA VAL A 477 10.78 1.10 -2.06
C VAL A 477 12.25 1.36 -2.39
N ILE A 478 12.53 2.49 -3.04
CA ILE A 478 13.86 3.07 -3.17
C ILE A 478 13.99 4.18 -2.12
N CYS A 479 15.06 4.13 -1.33
CA CYS A 479 15.37 5.15 -0.33
C CYS A 479 16.53 6.03 -0.81
N VAL A 480 16.39 7.35 -0.73
CA VAL A 480 17.48 8.31 -0.98
C VAL A 480 17.96 8.86 0.34
N ASP A 481 19.12 8.37 0.78
CA ASP A 481 19.70 8.70 2.07
C ASP A 481 20.77 9.79 1.93
N LEU A 482 20.51 10.95 2.53
CA LEU A 482 21.44 12.08 2.57
C LEU A 482 22.19 12.18 3.91
N ARG A 483 22.00 11.22 4.83
CA ARG A 483 22.65 11.19 6.14
C ARG A 483 24.13 10.85 6.00
N THR A 484 24.93 11.86 5.69
CA THR A 484 26.39 11.73 5.53
C THR A 484 27.14 12.28 6.73
N THR A 485 28.42 11.88 6.86
CA THR A 485 29.35 12.41 7.86
C THR A 485 29.49 13.92 7.68
N TYR A 486 29.37 14.69 8.77
CA TYR A 486 29.50 16.14 8.73
C TYR A 486 30.90 16.57 8.26
N VAL A 487 30.97 17.24 7.12
CA VAL A 487 32.10 18.10 6.75
C VAL A 487 31.73 19.57 7.05
N PRO A 488 32.45 20.27 7.93
CA PRO A 488 32.18 21.66 8.26
C PRO A 488 32.26 22.59 7.06
N SER A 489 31.37 23.59 6.99
CA SER A 489 31.40 24.62 5.93
C SER A 489 32.70 25.46 5.95
N LYS A 490 33.40 25.50 7.10
CA LYS A 490 34.73 26.09 7.32
C LYS A 490 35.49 25.32 8.40
N GLY A 491 36.81 25.23 8.30
CA GLY A 491 37.66 24.63 9.35
C GLY A 491 37.50 25.34 10.70
N PHE A 492 37.25 24.58 11.76
CA PHE A 492 37.11 25.13 13.10
C PHE A 492 38.47 25.48 13.72
N GLY A 493 38.53 26.61 14.43
CA GLY A 493 39.66 26.97 15.29
C GLY A 493 39.48 26.44 16.72
N PRO A 494 40.50 26.54 17.59
CA PRO A 494 40.36 26.17 19.01
C PRO A 494 39.26 27.00 19.70
N LEU A 495 38.66 26.43 20.75
CA LEU A 495 37.66 27.09 21.58
C LEU A 495 38.17 28.47 22.04
N PRO A 496 37.34 29.53 22.02
CA PRO A 496 37.79 30.85 22.43
C PRO A 496 38.17 30.85 23.92
N ALA A 497 39.37 31.38 24.22
CA ALA A 497 39.76 31.72 25.58
C ALA A 497 38.86 32.84 26.15
N MET A 498 38.84 32.94 27.48
CA MET A 498 37.94 33.83 28.26
C MET A 498 38.04 35.33 27.90
N LEU A 499 39.11 35.78 27.25
CA LEU A 499 39.24 37.12 26.66
C LEU A 499 39.38 37.03 25.14
N GLN A 500 38.47 37.68 24.40
CA GLN A 500 38.53 37.72 22.93
C GLN A 500 39.39 38.88 22.43
N PRO A 501 40.40 38.64 21.57
CA PRO A 501 40.97 39.69 20.74
C PRO A 501 39.94 40.16 19.69
N PRO A 502 40.02 41.41 19.21
CA PRO A 502 39.13 41.93 18.18
C PRO A 502 39.08 41.04 16.93
N ALA A 503 37.92 40.97 16.26
CA ALA A 503 37.66 40.05 15.12
C ALA A 503 38.77 40.07 14.04
N PHE A 504 39.34 41.24 13.74
CA PHE A 504 40.41 41.39 12.76
C PHE A 504 41.71 40.64 13.14
N VAL A 505 42.04 40.57 14.43
CA VAL A 505 43.24 39.87 14.94
C VAL A 505 43.04 38.36 14.83
N ARG A 506 41.82 37.88 15.07
CA ARG A 506 41.47 36.47 14.93
C ARG A 506 41.57 36.01 13.48
N ARG A 507 41.06 36.81 12.54
CA ARG A 507 41.18 36.57 11.11
C ARG A 507 42.61 36.37 10.64
N LEU A 508 43.54 37.16 11.20
CA LEU A 508 44.95 37.13 10.84
C LEU A 508 45.65 35.86 11.34
N LEU A 509 45.25 35.35 12.51
CA LEU A 509 45.87 34.17 13.15
C LEU A 509 45.25 32.84 12.71
N THR A 510 43.93 32.77 12.53
CA THR A 510 43.21 31.51 12.25
C THR A 510 42.64 31.45 10.83
N GLY A 511 42.76 32.51 10.04
CA GLY A 511 42.14 32.62 8.72
C GLY A 511 40.61 32.73 8.75
N THR A 512 39.98 32.77 9.94
CA THR A 512 38.53 32.73 10.11
C THR A 512 38.02 33.72 11.16
N ASP A 513 36.97 34.45 10.81
CA ASP A 513 36.26 35.36 11.72
C ASP A 513 35.29 34.63 12.67
N VAL A 514 35.23 33.28 12.67
CA VAL A 514 34.23 32.49 13.44
C VAL A 514 34.89 31.25 14.07
N ALA A 515 34.79 31.10 15.41
CA ALA A 515 35.39 29.98 16.16
C ALA A 515 34.45 28.75 16.31
N LEU A 516 33.14 28.92 16.04
CA LEU A 516 32.09 27.91 16.22
C LEU A 516 31.16 27.92 14.99
N PRO A 517 30.44 26.84 14.67
CA PRO A 517 29.47 26.86 13.58
C PRO A 517 28.39 27.94 13.81
N PRO A 518 27.89 28.60 12.74
CA PRO A 518 26.77 29.53 12.83
C PRO A 518 25.55 28.88 13.51
N LEU A 519 24.73 29.66 14.23
CA LEU A 519 23.56 29.15 14.96
C LEU A 519 22.64 28.28 14.08
N GLN A 520 22.40 28.69 12.84
CA GLN A 520 21.56 27.96 11.89
C GLN A 520 22.16 26.59 11.53
N GLU A 521 23.48 26.51 11.34
CA GLU A 521 24.20 25.25 11.05
C GLU A 521 24.22 24.34 12.28
N THR A 522 24.42 24.90 13.47
CA THR A 522 24.35 24.17 14.74
C THR A 522 22.97 23.57 14.97
N LEU A 523 21.89 24.33 14.76
CA LEU A 523 20.52 23.83 14.91
C LEU A 523 20.22 22.70 13.94
N LEU A 524 20.55 22.86 12.65
CA LEU A 524 20.40 21.82 11.63
C LEU A 524 21.14 20.54 12.00
N ARG A 525 22.39 20.65 12.48
CA ARG A 525 23.18 19.49 12.89
C ARG A 525 22.63 18.79 14.13
N SER A 526 22.11 19.52 15.10
CA SER A 526 21.46 18.92 16.27
C SER A 526 20.24 18.09 15.90
N VAL A 527 19.43 18.56 14.93
CA VAL A 527 18.28 17.80 14.41
C VAL A 527 18.74 16.52 13.71
N GLU A 528 19.72 16.62 12.81
CA GLU A 528 20.26 15.45 12.09
C GLU A 528 20.88 14.38 13.01
N LEU A 529 21.50 14.80 14.13
CA LEU A 529 22.09 13.89 15.12
C LEU A 529 21.05 13.22 16.03
N ALA A 530 19.98 13.94 16.37
CA ALA A 530 18.91 13.42 17.21
C ALA A 530 18.03 12.41 16.45
N ALA A 531 17.97 12.52 15.12
CA ALA A 531 17.15 11.64 14.29
C ALA A 531 17.61 10.16 14.40
N PRO A 532 16.68 9.23 14.66
CA PRO A 532 17.02 7.81 14.76
C PRO A 532 17.58 7.29 13.42
N LYS A 533 18.72 6.60 13.48
CA LYS A 533 19.34 5.92 12.35
C LYS A 533 18.92 4.45 12.33
N GLY A 534 17.67 4.20 11.96
CA GLY A 534 17.22 2.83 11.68
C GLY A 534 18.05 2.21 10.54
N ASN A 535 18.29 0.90 10.61
CA ASN A 535 18.96 0.16 9.55
C ASN A 535 17.99 -0.07 8.40
N LEU A 536 18.13 0.70 7.31
CA LEU A 536 17.23 0.63 6.16
C LEU A 536 17.15 -0.76 5.53
N ARG A 537 18.21 -1.58 5.68
CA ARG A 537 18.27 -2.94 5.14
C ARG A 537 17.41 -3.94 5.90
N GLU A 538 16.94 -3.60 7.09
CA GLU A 538 16.02 -4.46 7.86
C GLU A 538 14.58 -4.35 7.39
N PHE A 539 14.24 -3.32 6.60
CA PHE A 539 12.90 -3.20 6.03
C PHE A 539 12.72 -4.16 4.84
N PRO A 540 11.70 -5.04 4.87
CA PRO A 540 11.57 -6.16 3.93
C PRO A 540 11.30 -5.76 2.48
N ARG A 541 10.97 -4.49 2.21
CA ARG A 541 10.55 -3.98 0.89
C ARG A 541 11.50 -2.95 0.29
N VAL A 542 12.60 -2.65 0.97
CA VAL A 542 13.60 -1.73 0.41
C VAL A 542 14.36 -2.47 -0.67
N ALA A 543 14.14 -2.08 -1.92
CA ALA A 543 14.84 -2.64 -3.08
C ALA A 543 16.24 -2.04 -3.22
N ALA A 544 16.34 -0.71 -3.06
CA ALA A 544 17.59 0.03 -3.22
C ALA A 544 17.74 1.14 -2.20
N ILE A 545 18.99 1.43 -1.84
CA ILE A 545 19.37 2.61 -1.07
C ILE A 545 20.36 3.39 -1.94
N ILE A 546 20.01 4.62 -2.29
CA ILE A 546 20.83 5.54 -3.06
C ILE A 546 21.44 6.54 -2.08
N GLU A 547 22.76 6.63 -2.06
CA GLU A 547 23.52 7.47 -1.12
C GLU A 547 24.37 8.49 -1.90
N PRO A 548 23.79 9.64 -2.31
CA PRO A 548 24.54 10.71 -2.98
C PRO A 548 25.70 11.25 -2.11
N ASP A 549 26.89 11.38 -2.70
CA ASP A 549 28.01 12.05 -2.03
C ASP A 549 27.83 13.57 -2.07
N VAL A 550 27.17 14.08 -1.03
CA VAL A 550 26.90 15.51 -0.80
C VAL A 550 27.76 16.07 0.33
N SER A 551 28.86 15.39 0.67
CA SER A 551 29.74 15.74 1.79
C SER A 551 30.34 17.15 1.66
N ALA A 552 30.67 17.57 0.43
CA ALA A 552 31.20 18.90 0.13
C ALA A 552 30.14 20.02 0.17
N ILE A 553 28.85 19.69 0.33
CA ILE A 553 27.74 20.64 0.27
C ILE A 553 27.26 20.95 1.68
N GLY A 554 27.37 22.22 2.07
CA GLY A 554 26.80 22.73 3.31
C GLY A 554 25.27 22.66 3.30
N PRO A 555 24.60 22.43 4.43
CA PRO A 555 23.14 22.25 4.48
C PRO A 555 22.34 23.52 4.11
N LEU A 556 23.01 24.68 4.03
CA LEU A 556 22.43 25.96 3.60
C LEU A 556 23.04 26.49 2.29
N ASP A 557 23.85 25.68 1.60
CA ASP A 557 24.59 26.09 0.41
C ASP A 557 23.82 25.83 -0.90
N PHE A 558 22.72 26.57 -1.07
CA PHE A 558 21.83 26.44 -2.24
C PHE A 558 22.43 26.92 -3.58
N LYS A 559 23.67 27.44 -3.58
CA LYS A 559 24.35 27.89 -4.81
C LYS A 559 24.97 26.72 -5.59
N ASN A 560 25.25 25.62 -4.92
CA ASN A 560 25.90 24.45 -5.49
C ASN A 560 24.89 23.41 -6.02
N ILE A 561 23.81 23.88 -6.67
CA ILE A 561 22.76 23.01 -7.22
C ILE A 561 23.32 22.01 -8.23
N ASP A 562 24.20 22.45 -9.14
CA ASP A 562 24.73 21.58 -10.19
C ASP A 562 25.58 20.44 -9.61
N ALA A 563 26.34 20.72 -8.54
CA ALA A 563 27.10 19.70 -7.83
C ALA A 563 26.18 18.72 -7.09
N ALA A 564 25.11 19.19 -6.46
CA ALA A 564 24.14 18.34 -5.78
C ALA A 564 23.41 17.42 -6.77
N LEU A 565 22.92 17.98 -7.89
CA LEU A 565 22.28 17.23 -8.97
C LEU A 565 23.21 16.13 -9.46
N GLU A 566 24.45 16.46 -9.81
CA GLU A 566 25.40 15.48 -10.34
C GLU A 566 25.75 14.39 -9.31
N ALA A 567 25.88 14.74 -8.03
CA ALA A 567 26.07 13.75 -6.96
C ALA A 567 24.90 12.75 -6.90
N GLY A 568 23.66 13.24 -7.03
CA GLY A 568 22.47 12.41 -7.15
C GLY A 568 22.54 11.48 -8.36
N ARG A 569 22.91 12.02 -9.53
CA ARG A 569 23.00 11.23 -10.76
C ARG A 569 24.05 10.13 -10.67
N ILE A 570 25.25 10.46 -10.17
CA ILE A 570 26.36 9.50 -10.00
C ILE A 570 25.92 8.35 -9.09
N ALA A 571 25.32 8.67 -7.94
CA ALA A 571 24.88 7.65 -6.99
C ALA A 571 23.78 6.75 -7.56
N THR A 572 22.83 7.31 -8.30
CA THR A 572 21.79 6.50 -8.97
C THR A 572 22.39 5.59 -10.03
N ARG A 573 23.29 6.09 -10.88
CA ARG A 573 23.95 5.24 -11.90
C ARG A 573 24.69 4.07 -11.25
N ALA A 574 25.43 4.32 -10.17
CA ALA A 574 26.10 3.27 -9.41
C ALA A 574 25.11 2.27 -8.79
N ALA A 575 23.97 2.73 -8.26
CA ALA A 575 22.94 1.86 -7.70
C ALA A 575 22.28 0.98 -8.77
N LEU A 576 21.97 1.55 -9.96
CA LEU A 576 21.39 0.81 -11.08
C LEU A 576 22.36 -0.24 -11.65
N GLU A 577 23.66 0.08 -11.71
CA GLU A 577 24.71 -0.87 -12.09
C GLU A 577 24.83 -2.03 -11.09
N ALA A 578 24.74 -1.72 -9.79
CA ALA A 578 24.80 -2.73 -8.72
C ALA A 578 23.53 -3.60 -8.65
N GLN A 579 22.39 -3.07 -9.10
CA GLN A 579 21.08 -3.75 -9.02
C GLN A 579 20.31 -3.67 -10.36
N PRO A 580 20.72 -4.43 -11.39
CA PRO A 580 20.05 -4.42 -12.70
C PRO A 580 18.58 -4.87 -12.67
N ALA A 581 18.15 -5.52 -11.58
CA ALA A 581 16.77 -5.94 -11.39
C ALA A 581 15.78 -4.77 -11.23
N LEU A 582 16.25 -3.58 -10.84
CA LEU A 582 15.41 -2.37 -10.68
C LEU A 582 14.84 -1.84 -12.00
N VAL A 583 15.42 -2.21 -13.14
CA VAL A 583 15.04 -1.71 -14.48
C VAL A 583 14.03 -2.64 -15.18
N ARG A 584 13.58 -3.71 -14.51
CA ARG A 584 12.76 -4.78 -15.11
C ARG A 584 11.27 -4.52 -15.12
#